data_AF-A0A919CNF8-F1
#
_entry.id   AF-A0A919CNF8-F1
#
_cell.length_a   1.000
_cell.length_b   1.000
_cell.length_c   1.000
_cell.angle_alpha   90.00
_cell.angle_beta   90.00
_cell.angle_gamma   90.00
#
_symmetry.space_group_name_H-M   'P 1'
#
loop_
_entity.id
_entity.type
_entity.pdbx_description
1 polymer ?
#
loop_
_entity_poly.entity_id
_entity_poly.type
_entity_poly.pdbx_seq_one_letter_code
_entity_poly.pdbx_strand_id
1 'polypeptide(L)'
;MKRGRRADGEGTLSPDLRKVIRAHRLWLDTDGRRGARAELQDHDLRDQDLTGVELSGADLTGADLRGARLDRARFRLARLRGAHLDGATIRAACFDGADLGLAVFDRAQIADTRFEPIQIVGDDGGTVRAEWPARLGGARFRRARITGCSFRGADLQNVSFKSAEIVDCDFENARLQPPKAAPAANQNGKIGLSACDPRALHAALGLSGADRATAAIPSASIQHSP
;
A
#
# COMPACT_ATOMS: atom_id res chain seq x y z
N MET A 1 28.32 -15.43 -12.64
CA MET A 1 28.46 -15.16 -11.19
C MET A 1 28.26 -13.67 -10.91
N LYS A 2 27.11 -13.27 -10.34
CA LYS A 2 26.92 -12.02 -9.59
C LYS A 2 25.81 -12.26 -8.56
N ARG A 3 26.15 -12.91 -7.43
CA ARG A 3 25.29 -12.88 -6.24
C ARG A 3 25.47 -11.50 -5.61
N GLY A 4 24.68 -10.53 -6.07
CA GLY A 4 24.53 -9.26 -5.38
C GLY A 4 23.97 -9.55 -3.99
N ARG A 5 24.79 -9.33 -2.96
CA ARG A 5 24.38 -9.39 -1.56
C ARG A 5 23.29 -8.33 -1.38
N ARG A 6 22.02 -8.75 -1.36
CA ARG A 6 20.88 -7.85 -1.12
C ARG A 6 21.09 -7.27 0.28
N ALA A 7 20.96 -5.95 0.41
CA ALA A 7 20.86 -5.30 1.70
C ALA A 7 19.42 -5.52 2.19
N ASP A 8 19.12 -6.72 2.65
CA ASP A 8 17.83 -7.09 3.21
C ASP A 8 17.82 -6.74 4.70
N GLY A 9 17.09 -5.69 5.08
CA GLY A 9 16.80 -5.34 6.48
C GLY A 9 16.16 -6.48 7.29
N GLU A 10 15.86 -7.61 6.65
CA GLU A 10 15.37 -8.86 7.25
C GLU A 10 16.30 -9.45 8.33
N GLY A 11 17.60 -9.12 8.33
CA GLY A 11 18.57 -9.64 9.30
C GLY A 11 18.25 -9.30 10.76
N THR A 12 17.67 -8.12 10.98
CA THR A 12 17.38 -7.53 12.29
C THR A 12 15.95 -7.76 12.77
N LEU A 13 15.08 -8.28 11.89
CA LEU A 13 13.68 -8.55 12.22
C LEU A 13 13.54 -9.72 13.21
N SER A 14 12.51 -9.63 14.05
CA SER A 14 12.11 -10.74 14.92
C SER A 14 11.87 -12.02 14.10
N PRO A 15 12.14 -13.22 14.65
CA PRO A 15 11.99 -14.48 13.91
C PRO A 15 10.58 -14.67 13.33
N ASP A 16 9.55 -14.26 14.06
CA ASP A 16 8.17 -14.43 13.62
C ASP A 16 7.76 -13.43 12.56
N LEU A 17 8.15 -12.16 12.71
CA LEU A 17 7.94 -11.15 11.68
C LEU A 17 8.66 -11.55 10.38
N ARG A 18 9.88 -12.07 10.46
CA ARG A 18 10.63 -12.56 9.31
C ARG A 18 9.91 -13.67 8.55
N LYS A 19 9.22 -14.58 9.25
CA LYS A 19 8.41 -15.62 8.60
C LYS A 19 7.23 -15.00 7.84
N VAL A 20 6.54 -14.04 8.44
CA VAL A 20 5.42 -13.32 7.81
C VAL A 20 5.89 -12.60 6.55
N ILE A 21 6.98 -11.84 6.64
CA ILE A 21 7.54 -11.11 5.49
C ILE A 21 7.94 -12.07 4.35
N ARG A 22 8.56 -13.22 4.67
CA ARG A 22 8.92 -14.22 3.65
C ARG A 22 7.69 -14.85 2.99
N ALA A 23 6.67 -15.17 3.77
CA ALA A 23 5.42 -15.71 3.24
C ALA A 23 4.72 -14.68 2.33
N HIS A 24 4.74 -13.40 2.71
CA HIS A 24 4.15 -12.31 1.94
C HIS A 24 4.90 -12.04 0.64
N ARG A 25 6.23 -12.07 0.69
CA ARG A 25 7.05 -11.95 -0.50
C ARG A 25 6.78 -13.09 -1.49
N LEU A 26 6.68 -14.33 -1.00
CA LEU A 26 6.31 -15.47 -1.84
C LEU A 26 4.90 -15.31 -2.44
N TRP A 27 3.97 -14.73 -1.67
CA TRP A 27 2.62 -14.40 -2.14
C TRP A 27 2.64 -13.39 -3.27
N LEU A 28 3.44 -12.32 -3.16
CA LEU A 28 3.62 -11.36 -4.25
C LEU A 28 4.29 -11.98 -5.47
N ASP A 29 5.38 -12.72 -5.27
CA ASP A 29 6.19 -13.31 -6.36
C ASP A 29 5.44 -14.40 -7.14
N THR A 30 4.34 -14.93 -6.59
CA THR A 30 3.58 -16.02 -7.19
C THR A 30 2.13 -15.66 -7.52
N ASP A 31 1.82 -14.36 -7.52
CA ASP A 31 0.47 -13.86 -7.85
C ASP A 31 -0.60 -14.46 -6.92
N GLY A 32 -0.23 -14.64 -5.66
CA GLY A 32 -1.06 -15.23 -4.62
C GLY A 32 -1.21 -16.75 -4.63
N ARG A 33 -0.51 -17.48 -5.51
CA ARG A 33 -0.58 -18.95 -5.57
C ARG A 33 0.09 -19.65 -4.38
N ARG A 34 1.10 -19.03 -3.77
CA ARG A 34 1.88 -19.61 -2.66
C ARG A 34 2.19 -18.56 -1.61
N GLY A 35 2.45 -18.97 -0.37
CA GLY A 35 2.69 -18.04 0.73
C GLY A 35 1.38 -17.45 1.27
N ALA A 36 1.47 -16.32 1.96
CA ALA A 36 0.31 -15.66 2.56
C ALA A 36 0.53 -14.15 2.59
N ARG A 37 -0.54 -13.38 2.36
CA ARG A 37 -0.51 -11.92 2.57
C ARG A 37 -0.04 -11.60 4.00
N ALA A 38 0.73 -10.52 4.16
CA ALA A 38 1.11 -10.04 5.48
C ALA A 38 -0.13 -9.42 6.16
N GLU A 39 -0.61 -10.11 7.19
CA GLU A 39 -1.66 -9.67 8.11
C GLU A 39 -0.96 -9.25 9.41
N LEU A 40 -0.82 -7.94 9.60
CA LEU A 40 -0.07 -7.29 10.67
C LEU A 40 -0.94 -6.26 11.42
N GLN A 41 -2.27 -6.46 11.42
CA GLN A 41 -3.20 -5.58 12.12
C GLN A 41 -2.86 -5.54 13.61
N ASP A 42 -2.83 -4.34 14.18
CA ASP A 42 -2.54 -4.09 15.60
C ASP A 42 -1.22 -4.71 16.12
N HIS A 43 -0.31 -5.13 15.23
CA HIS A 43 0.96 -5.73 15.64
C HIS A 43 1.93 -4.67 16.16
N ASP A 44 2.74 -5.08 17.15
CA ASP A 44 3.88 -4.30 17.63
C ASP A 44 5.08 -4.47 16.68
N LEU A 45 5.35 -3.41 15.92
CA LEU A 45 6.45 -3.30 14.97
C LEU A 45 7.39 -2.14 15.37
N ARG A 46 7.35 -1.73 16.65
CA ARG A 46 8.16 -0.62 17.14
C ARG A 46 9.64 -0.90 16.98
N ASP A 47 10.37 0.15 16.60
CA ASP A 47 11.82 0.14 16.44
C ASP A 47 12.37 -0.94 15.49
N GLN A 48 11.49 -1.62 14.72
CA GLN A 48 11.90 -2.66 13.77
C GLN A 48 12.57 -2.02 12.54
N ASP A 49 13.58 -2.72 12.03
CA ASP A 49 14.20 -2.37 10.76
C ASP A 49 13.48 -3.02 9.58
N LEU A 50 12.54 -2.29 8.99
CA LEU A 50 11.79 -2.70 7.80
C LEU A 50 12.40 -2.12 6.52
N THR A 51 13.70 -1.78 6.53
CA THR A 51 14.38 -1.21 5.37
C THR A 51 14.26 -2.13 4.15
N GLY A 52 13.69 -1.59 3.07
CA GLY A 52 13.53 -2.29 1.79
C GLY A 52 12.51 -3.42 1.80
N VAL A 53 11.73 -3.57 2.87
CA VAL A 53 10.71 -4.62 2.97
C VAL A 53 9.56 -4.32 2.01
N GLU A 54 9.08 -5.36 1.34
CA GLU A 54 7.94 -5.30 0.42
C GLU A 54 6.68 -5.73 1.20
N LEU A 55 5.79 -4.77 1.43
CA LEU A 55 4.50 -4.89 2.12
C LEU A 55 3.35 -4.39 1.24
N SER A 56 3.53 -4.41 -0.09
CA SER A 56 2.48 -4.02 -1.03
C SER A 56 1.25 -4.90 -0.85
N GLY A 57 0.11 -4.25 -0.65
CA GLY A 57 -1.15 -4.91 -0.39
C GLY A 57 -1.17 -5.63 0.96
N ALA A 58 -0.27 -5.38 1.91
CA ALA A 58 -0.39 -5.89 3.27
C ALA A 58 -1.52 -5.20 4.05
N ASP A 59 -1.90 -5.76 5.21
CA ASP A 59 -2.79 -5.10 6.15
C ASP A 59 -2.03 -4.82 7.46
N LEU A 60 -1.79 -3.54 7.73
CA LEU A 60 -1.15 -2.97 8.92
C LEU A 60 -2.12 -2.01 9.63
N THR A 61 -3.42 -2.23 9.51
CA THR A 61 -4.44 -1.40 10.18
C THR A 61 -4.16 -1.38 11.68
N GLY A 62 -4.05 -0.19 12.26
CA GLY A 62 -3.76 0.00 13.69
C GLY A 62 -2.36 -0.44 14.14
N ALA A 63 -1.47 -0.91 13.24
CA ALA A 63 -0.14 -1.40 13.62
C ALA A 63 0.72 -0.30 14.28
N ASP A 64 1.56 -0.72 15.22
CA ASP A 64 2.45 0.16 15.95
C ASP A 64 3.86 0.15 15.35
N LEU A 65 4.16 1.15 14.53
CA LEU A 65 5.42 1.36 13.81
C LEU A 65 6.23 2.51 14.44
N ARG A 66 6.00 2.87 15.70
CA ARG A 66 6.71 3.98 16.34
C ARG A 66 8.21 3.69 16.37
N GLY A 67 9.01 4.68 15.94
CA GLY A 67 10.46 4.55 15.84
C GLY A 67 10.97 3.57 14.77
N ALA A 68 10.10 2.91 14.01
CA ALA A 68 10.52 1.95 12.98
C ALA A 68 11.31 2.63 11.86
N ARG A 69 12.23 1.87 11.25
CA ARG A 69 12.98 2.30 10.05
C ARG A 69 12.32 1.72 8.81
N LEU A 70 11.72 2.58 8.00
CA LEU A 70 10.94 2.23 6.79
C LEU A 70 11.63 2.65 5.49
N ASP A 71 12.95 2.87 5.55
CA ASP A 71 13.70 3.35 4.39
C ASP A 71 13.56 2.38 3.21
N ARG A 72 13.16 2.89 2.04
CA ARG A 72 12.92 2.11 0.81
C ARG A 72 11.85 1.02 0.94
N ALA A 73 11.08 1.00 2.03
CA ALA A 73 9.97 0.08 2.18
C ALA A 73 8.86 0.41 1.18
N ARG A 74 8.09 -0.61 0.80
CA ARG A 74 7.03 -0.50 -0.21
C ARG A 74 5.70 -0.95 0.37
N PHE A 75 4.72 -0.08 0.30
CA PHE A 75 3.39 -0.20 0.89
C PHE A 75 2.30 0.07 -0.14
N ARG A 76 2.55 -0.21 -1.42
CA ARG A 76 1.55 0.08 -2.47
C ARG A 76 0.25 -0.64 -2.17
N LEU A 77 -0.87 0.06 -2.20
CA LEU A 77 -2.20 -0.51 -1.90
C LEU A 77 -2.32 -1.17 -0.50
N ALA A 78 -1.35 -0.94 0.39
CA ALA A 78 -1.41 -1.47 1.74
C ALA A 78 -2.46 -0.71 2.58
N ARG A 79 -3.02 -1.39 3.57
CA ARG A 79 -3.90 -0.77 4.57
C ARG A 79 -3.06 -0.42 5.80
N LEU A 80 -3.01 0.86 6.14
CA LEU A 80 -2.32 1.41 7.29
C LEU A 80 -3.24 2.37 8.05
N ARG A 81 -4.56 2.19 7.91
CA ARG A 81 -5.55 3.08 8.54
C ARG A 81 -5.34 3.06 10.05
N GLY A 82 -5.18 4.24 10.64
CA GLY A 82 -4.93 4.39 12.07
C GLY A 82 -3.58 3.85 12.57
N ALA A 83 -2.65 3.47 11.69
CA ALA A 83 -1.32 3.01 12.11
C ALA A 83 -0.51 4.12 12.80
N HIS A 84 0.35 3.74 13.75
CA HIS A 84 1.16 4.65 14.55
C HIS A 84 2.60 4.66 14.05
N LEU A 85 3.01 5.69 13.32
CA LEU A 85 4.35 5.88 12.77
C LEU A 85 5.10 7.03 13.46
N ASP A 86 4.77 7.35 14.72
CA ASP A 86 5.41 8.44 15.44
C ASP A 86 6.93 8.23 15.52
N GLY A 87 7.70 9.26 15.16
CA GLY A 87 9.16 9.21 15.23
C GLY A 87 9.84 8.23 14.26
N ALA A 88 9.10 7.57 13.36
CA ALA A 88 9.67 6.67 12.36
C ALA A 88 10.59 7.42 11.37
N THR A 89 11.56 6.71 10.79
CA THR A 89 12.36 7.19 9.67
C THR A 89 11.86 6.58 8.37
N ILE A 90 11.50 7.42 7.41
CA ILE A 90 10.83 7.04 6.18
C ILE A 90 11.52 7.74 5.01
N ARG A 91 12.57 7.11 4.46
CA ARG A 91 13.30 7.66 3.31
C ARG A 91 13.06 6.84 2.05
N ALA A 92 12.74 7.49 0.94
CA ALA A 92 12.57 6.83 -0.36
C ALA A 92 11.55 5.66 -0.32
N ALA A 93 10.54 5.74 0.55
CA ALA A 93 9.48 4.74 0.65
C ALA A 93 8.38 5.00 -0.39
N CYS A 94 7.52 4.02 -0.61
CA CYS A 94 6.42 4.12 -1.57
C CYS A 94 5.09 3.69 -0.91
N PHE A 95 4.17 4.64 -0.79
CA PHE A 95 2.81 4.47 -0.26
C PHE A 95 1.75 4.68 -1.34
N ASP A 96 2.10 4.49 -2.61
CA ASP A 96 1.18 4.78 -3.72
C ASP A 96 -0.11 3.95 -3.56
N GLY A 97 -1.26 4.61 -3.65
CA GLY A 97 -2.56 3.98 -3.46
C GLY A 97 -2.85 3.38 -2.07
N ALA A 98 -1.98 3.58 -1.08
CA ALA A 98 -2.18 3.06 0.27
C ALA A 98 -3.33 3.77 0.99
N ASP A 99 -3.98 3.08 1.94
CA ASP A 99 -4.91 3.71 2.89
C ASP A 99 -4.18 4.02 4.19
N LEU A 100 -3.85 5.28 4.38
CA LEU A 100 -3.20 5.89 5.53
C LEU A 100 -4.17 6.77 6.32
N GLY A 101 -5.48 6.61 6.13
CA GLY A 101 -6.47 7.42 6.83
C GLY A 101 -6.28 7.33 8.35
N LEU A 102 -6.33 8.48 9.05
CA LEU A 102 -6.10 8.57 10.49
C LEU A 102 -4.72 8.10 10.98
N ALA A 103 -3.78 7.78 10.09
CA ALA A 103 -2.44 7.37 10.50
C ALA A 103 -1.68 8.53 11.19
N VAL A 104 -0.77 8.16 12.09
CA VAL A 104 -0.06 9.11 12.95
C VAL A 104 1.42 9.13 12.59
N PHE A 105 1.89 10.24 12.06
CA PHE A 105 3.28 10.51 11.69
C PHE A 105 3.91 11.60 12.57
N ASP A 106 3.39 11.83 13.78
CA ASP A 106 3.91 12.90 14.63
C ASP A 106 5.42 12.68 14.90
N ARG A 107 6.23 13.74 14.72
CA ARG A 107 7.70 13.70 14.87
C ARG A 107 8.43 12.75 13.90
N ALA A 108 7.76 12.19 12.89
CA ALA A 108 8.40 11.34 11.90
C ALA A 108 9.37 12.15 11.02
N GLN A 109 10.40 11.48 10.50
CA GLN A 109 11.31 12.02 9.51
C GLN A 109 11.02 11.36 8.16
N ILE A 110 10.44 12.13 7.25
CA ILE A 110 9.96 11.64 5.96
C ILE A 110 10.73 12.37 4.86
N ALA A 111 11.44 11.62 4.04
CA ALA A 111 12.21 12.18 2.93
C ALA A 111 11.98 11.37 1.65
N ASP A 112 11.93 12.04 0.51
CA ASP A 112 11.94 11.42 -0.82
C ASP A 112 10.85 10.35 -1.01
N THR A 113 9.74 10.46 -0.27
CA THR A 113 8.69 9.42 -0.18
C THR A 113 7.51 9.76 -1.08
N ARG A 114 6.89 8.74 -1.68
CA ARG A 114 5.77 8.90 -2.60
C ARG A 114 4.44 8.45 -1.98
N PHE A 115 3.42 9.29 -2.15
CA PHE A 115 2.03 9.08 -1.79
C PHE A 115 1.13 9.34 -3.01
N GLU A 116 1.43 8.70 -4.14
CA GLU A 116 0.79 9.01 -5.42
C GLU A 116 -0.37 8.05 -5.74
N PRO A 117 -1.27 8.39 -6.68
CA PRO A 117 -2.23 7.44 -7.20
C PRO A 117 -1.55 6.32 -7.98
N ILE A 118 -2.10 5.12 -7.83
CA ILE A 118 -1.81 4.04 -8.77
C ILE A 118 -2.70 4.21 -9.99
N GLN A 119 -2.07 4.22 -11.16
CA GLN A 119 -2.73 4.27 -12.44
C GLN A 119 -3.23 2.86 -12.79
N ILE A 120 -4.54 2.71 -12.93
CA ILE A 120 -5.15 1.47 -13.42
C ILE A 120 -5.23 1.59 -14.93
N VAL A 121 -4.29 0.92 -15.59
CA VAL A 121 -4.21 0.89 -17.04
C VAL A 121 -5.16 -0.18 -17.57
N GLY A 122 -5.74 0.07 -18.74
CA GLY A 122 -6.53 -0.88 -19.48
C GLY A 122 -5.71 -2.07 -19.95
N ASP A 123 -6.44 -3.07 -20.43
CA ASP A 123 -5.90 -4.26 -21.07
C ASP A 123 -5.09 -3.96 -22.33
N ASP A 124 -5.27 -2.77 -22.91
CA ASP A 124 -4.47 -2.22 -24.01
C ASP A 124 -3.07 -1.72 -23.58
N GLY A 125 -2.77 -1.70 -22.28
CA GLY A 125 -1.48 -1.28 -21.74
C GLY A 125 -1.18 0.22 -21.89
N GLY A 126 -2.14 1.03 -22.35
CA GLY A 126 -1.94 2.46 -22.59
C GLY A 126 -3.02 3.37 -22.02
N THR A 127 -4.27 2.91 -21.93
CA THR A 127 -5.38 3.75 -21.48
C THR A 127 -5.51 3.73 -19.97
N VAL A 128 -5.33 4.88 -19.29
CA VAL A 128 -5.68 5.00 -17.87
C VAL A 128 -7.20 4.96 -17.73
N ARG A 129 -7.72 3.93 -17.05
CA ARG A 129 -9.16 3.73 -16.82
C ARG A 129 -9.63 4.30 -15.49
N ALA A 130 -8.75 4.31 -14.49
CA ALA A 130 -9.02 4.83 -13.16
C ALA A 130 -7.72 5.12 -12.42
N GLU A 131 -7.80 5.98 -11.41
CA GLU A 131 -6.73 6.22 -10.46
C GLU A 131 -7.14 5.74 -9.08
N TRP A 132 -6.23 5.06 -8.39
CA TRP A 132 -6.41 4.69 -7.00
C TRP A 132 -5.52 5.58 -6.11
N PRO A 133 -6.06 6.65 -5.50
CA PRO A 133 -5.26 7.62 -4.77
C PRO A 133 -4.71 7.02 -3.47
N ALA A 134 -3.54 7.50 -3.04
CA ALA A 134 -3.12 7.35 -1.65
C ALA A 134 -4.07 8.16 -0.77
N ARG A 135 -4.66 7.53 0.25
CA ARG A 135 -5.66 8.17 1.13
C ARG A 135 -5.03 8.47 2.47
N LEU A 136 -4.88 9.73 2.81
CA LEU A 136 -4.34 10.19 4.09
C LEU A 136 -5.39 10.94 4.92
N GLY A 137 -6.67 10.78 4.60
CA GLY A 137 -7.76 11.51 5.26
C GLY A 137 -7.68 11.46 6.79
N GLY A 138 -7.53 12.62 7.44
CA GLY A 138 -7.41 12.74 8.90
C GLY A 138 -6.04 12.34 9.48
N ALA A 139 -5.04 12.04 8.65
CA ALA A 139 -3.69 11.72 9.13
C ALA A 139 -3.04 12.92 9.83
N ARG A 140 -2.11 12.62 10.75
CA ARG A 140 -1.44 13.64 11.58
C ARG A 140 0.06 13.63 11.34
N PHE A 141 0.63 14.78 11.02
CA PHE A 141 2.07 14.99 10.79
C PHE A 141 2.65 16.00 11.76
N ARG A 142 2.20 16.02 13.02
CA ARG A 142 2.55 17.14 13.91
C ARG A 142 4.02 17.09 14.29
N ARG A 143 4.72 18.21 14.10
CA ARG A 143 6.19 18.28 14.32
C ARG A 143 6.99 17.29 13.47
N ALA A 144 6.41 16.76 12.39
CA ALA A 144 7.13 15.93 11.45
C ALA A 144 8.04 16.80 10.56
N ARG A 145 9.11 16.21 10.04
CA ARG A 145 9.91 16.79 8.96
C ARG A 145 9.60 16.02 7.68
N ILE A 146 9.18 16.75 6.66
CA ILE A 146 8.75 16.21 5.36
C ILE A 146 9.55 16.94 4.29
N THR A 147 10.43 16.22 3.59
CA THR A 147 11.34 16.82 2.61
C THR A 147 11.32 16.05 1.29
N GLY A 148 11.23 16.71 0.14
CA GLY A 148 11.33 16.02 -1.15
C GLY A 148 10.20 15.01 -1.42
N CYS A 149 9.09 15.08 -0.69
CA CYS A 149 8.01 14.09 -0.78
C CYS A 149 6.99 14.46 -1.85
N SER A 150 6.42 13.46 -2.51
CA SER A 150 5.33 13.65 -3.47
C SER A 150 4.00 13.22 -2.86
N PHE A 151 3.05 14.13 -2.81
CA PHE A 151 1.64 13.92 -2.49
C PHE A 151 0.75 14.17 -3.71
N ARG A 152 1.30 14.06 -4.92
CA ARG A 152 0.55 14.31 -6.15
C ARG A 152 -0.73 13.48 -6.17
N GLY A 153 -1.88 14.08 -6.44
CA GLY A 153 -3.18 13.37 -6.52
C GLY A 153 -3.65 12.67 -5.23
N ALA A 154 -2.93 12.84 -4.12
CA ALA A 154 -3.27 12.21 -2.85
C ALA A 154 -4.54 12.82 -2.23
N ASP A 155 -5.27 12.02 -1.46
CA ASP A 155 -6.36 12.53 -0.62
C ASP A 155 -5.82 12.97 0.74
N LEU A 156 -5.78 14.27 0.97
CA LEU A 156 -5.25 14.94 2.16
C LEU A 156 -6.36 15.62 2.99
N GLN A 157 -7.61 15.21 2.83
CA GLN A 157 -8.72 15.80 3.58
C GLN A 157 -8.50 15.70 5.08
N ASN A 158 -8.72 16.80 5.80
CA ASN A 158 -8.56 16.86 7.26
C ASN A 158 -7.18 16.45 7.78
N VAL A 159 -6.14 16.47 6.94
CA VAL A 159 -4.76 16.20 7.39
C VAL A 159 -4.26 17.35 8.26
N SER A 160 -3.61 16.99 9.37
CA SER A 160 -3.00 17.97 10.29
C SER A 160 -1.50 18.06 10.09
N PHE A 161 -1.03 19.17 9.51
CA PHE A 161 0.39 19.52 9.42
C PHE A 161 0.85 20.46 10.55
N LYS A 162 0.19 20.44 11.71
CA LYS A 162 0.47 21.41 12.79
C LYS A 162 1.94 21.34 13.24
N SER A 163 2.65 22.46 13.11
CA SER A 163 4.07 22.58 13.43
C SER A 163 4.98 21.62 12.65
N ALA A 164 4.54 21.11 11.49
CA ALA A 164 5.36 20.31 10.60
C ALA A 164 6.31 21.20 9.79
N GLU A 165 7.51 20.70 9.51
CA GLU A 165 8.43 21.29 8.54
C GLU A 165 8.19 20.59 7.19
N ILE A 166 7.76 21.35 6.18
CA ILE A 166 7.50 20.84 4.83
C ILE A 166 8.40 21.62 3.87
N VAL A 167 9.32 20.92 3.19
CA VAL A 167 10.33 21.51 2.32
C VAL A 167 10.38 20.71 1.02
N ASP A 168 10.45 21.38 -0.13
CA ASP A 168 10.60 20.74 -1.44
C ASP A 168 9.60 19.61 -1.73
N CYS A 169 8.36 19.74 -1.23
CA CYS A 169 7.33 18.72 -1.41
C CYS A 169 6.36 19.10 -2.52
N ASP A 170 5.89 18.08 -3.23
CA ASP A 170 4.94 18.22 -4.33
C ASP A 170 3.51 17.91 -3.87
N PHE A 171 2.58 18.83 -4.13
CA PHE A 171 1.17 18.69 -3.79
C PHE A 171 0.26 18.85 -5.03
N GLU A 172 0.80 18.72 -6.23
CA GLU A 172 0.04 18.89 -7.46
C GLU A 172 -1.19 17.95 -7.49
N ASN A 173 -2.37 18.51 -7.75
CA ASN A 173 -3.66 17.78 -7.75
C ASN A 173 -4.02 17.08 -6.42
N ALA A 174 -3.32 17.36 -5.32
CA ALA A 174 -3.69 16.83 -4.01
C ALA A 174 -5.04 17.40 -3.55
N ARG A 175 -5.88 16.53 -2.96
CA ARG A 175 -7.23 16.89 -2.51
C ARG A 175 -7.21 17.29 -1.04
N LEU A 176 -7.29 18.59 -0.77
CA LEU A 176 -7.30 19.14 0.59
C LEU A 176 -8.70 19.34 1.18
N GLN A 177 -9.73 19.31 0.34
CA GLN A 177 -11.13 19.52 0.71
C GLN A 177 -11.99 18.37 0.18
N PRO A 178 -13.14 18.07 0.84
CA PRO A 178 -14.16 17.22 0.23
C PRO A 178 -14.49 17.74 -1.16
N PRO A 179 -14.80 16.86 -2.14
CA PRO A 179 -15.23 17.32 -3.45
C PRO A 179 -16.38 18.29 -3.23
N LYS A 180 -16.25 19.50 -3.77
CA LYS A 180 -17.31 20.52 -3.74
C LYS A 180 -18.58 19.81 -4.18
N ALA A 181 -19.61 19.79 -3.34
CA ALA A 181 -20.82 19.01 -3.59
C ALA A 181 -21.28 19.28 -5.02
N ALA A 182 -21.23 18.26 -5.88
CA ALA A 182 -21.90 18.34 -7.16
C ALA A 182 -23.41 18.52 -6.85
N PRO A 183 -24.15 19.32 -7.64
CA PRO A 183 -25.60 19.40 -7.48
C PRO A 183 -26.16 17.97 -7.48
N ALA A 184 -26.96 17.64 -6.47
CA ALA A 184 -27.37 16.29 -6.13
C ALA A 184 -27.77 15.48 -7.36
N ALA A 185 -26.88 14.59 -7.80
CA ALA A 185 -27.21 13.59 -8.80
C ALA A 185 -28.13 12.57 -8.11
N ASN A 186 -29.35 12.50 -8.63
CA ASN A 186 -30.42 11.58 -8.30
C ASN A 186 -29.95 10.16 -7.88
N GLN A 187 -30.63 9.68 -6.86
CA GLN A 187 -30.39 8.42 -6.18
C GLN A 187 -30.65 7.27 -7.16
N ASN A 188 -29.61 6.63 -7.71
CA ASN A 188 -29.64 5.26 -8.26
C ASN A 188 -28.26 4.63 -8.57
N GLY A 189 -27.18 5.08 -7.91
CA GLY A 189 -25.84 4.53 -8.10
C GLY A 189 -25.36 3.64 -6.95
N LYS A 190 -26.03 2.52 -6.67
CA LYS A 190 -25.48 1.50 -5.76
C LYS A 190 -24.26 0.85 -6.44
N ILE A 191 -23.06 1.31 -6.11
CA ILE A 191 -21.84 0.49 -6.23
C ILE A 191 -21.48 -0.06 -4.86
N GLY A 192 -22.01 -1.25 -4.57
CA GLY A 192 -21.51 -2.07 -3.48
C GLY A 192 -20.11 -2.56 -3.83
N LEU A 193 -19.07 -1.85 -3.39
CA LEU A 193 -17.70 -2.35 -3.38
C LEU A 193 -17.47 -3.06 -2.05
N SER A 194 -18.16 -4.19 -1.84
CA SER A 194 -17.78 -5.12 -0.79
C SER A 194 -16.51 -5.84 -1.23
N ALA A 195 -15.47 -5.74 -0.41
CA ALA A 195 -14.22 -6.50 -0.47
C ALA A 195 -13.38 -6.29 -1.73
N CYS A 196 -12.22 -5.65 -1.55
CA CYS A 196 -11.09 -5.77 -2.48
C CYS A 196 -10.77 -7.24 -2.72
N ASP A 197 -11.26 -7.81 -3.83
CA ASP A 197 -10.84 -9.12 -4.34
C ASP A 197 -9.33 -9.03 -4.69
N PRO A 198 -8.47 -9.89 -4.13
CA PRO A 198 -7.05 -9.94 -4.45
C PRO A 198 -6.77 -10.06 -5.97
N ARG A 199 -7.69 -10.63 -6.75
CA ARG A 199 -7.56 -10.74 -8.21
C ARG A 199 -7.66 -9.39 -8.92
N ALA A 200 -8.46 -8.47 -8.39
CA ALA A 200 -8.58 -7.12 -8.92
C ALA A 200 -7.32 -6.28 -8.64
N LEU A 201 -6.64 -6.55 -7.51
CA LEU A 201 -5.35 -5.96 -7.18
C LEU A 201 -4.25 -6.40 -8.17
N HIS A 202 -4.26 -7.67 -8.54
CA HIS A 202 -3.31 -8.25 -9.50
C HIS A 202 -3.47 -7.67 -10.91
N ALA A 203 -4.73 -7.51 -11.34
CA ALA A 203 -5.06 -6.89 -12.62
C ALA A 203 -4.71 -5.38 -12.66
N ALA A 204 -4.94 -4.65 -11.56
CA ALA A 204 -4.66 -3.22 -11.46
C ALA A 204 -3.16 -2.88 -11.42
N LEU A 205 -2.30 -3.81 -10.98
CA LEU A 205 -0.85 -3.63 -10.93
C LEU A 205 -0.14 -3.86 -12.27
N GLY A 206 -0.87 -4.18 -13.36
CA GLY A 206 -0.28 -4.31 -14.69
C GLY A 206 0.77 -5.42 -14.82
N LEU A 207 0.77 -6.40 -13.90
CA LEU A 207 1.63 -7.57 -13.98
C LEU A 207 1.06 -8.55 -15.01
N SER A 208 1.21 -8.23 -16.31
CA SER A 208 1.02 -9.18 -17.41
C SER A 208 2.40 -9.62 -17.93
N GLY A 209 2.69 -10.87 -18.26
CA GLY A 209 1.91 -12.11 -18.31
C GLY A 209 2.75 -13.16 -19.06
N ALA A 210 2.52 -14.45 -18.80
CA ALA A 210 2.89 -15.57 -19.69
C ALA A 210 2.19 -16.85 -19.21
N ASP A 211 0.94 -17.07 -19.62
CA ASP A 211 0.63 -17.95 -20.75
C ASP A 211 -0.89 -18.19 -20.85
N ARG A 212 -1.41 -17.96 -22.06
CA ARG A 212 -2.64 -18.59 -22.53
C ARG A 212 -2.33 -20.07 -22.83
N ALA A 213 -3.38 -20.90 -22.75
CA ALA A 213 -3.41 -22.37 -22.90
C ALA A 213 -3.06 -23.11 -21.60
N THR A 214 -3.93 -23.92 -20.98
CA THR A 214 -4.70 -24.99 -21.61
C THR A 214 -5.91 -25.30 -20.73
N ALA A 215 -7.11 -24.88 -21.13
CA ALA A 215 -8.34 -25.44 -20.59
C ALA A 215 -8.71 -26.66 -21.44
N ALA A 216 -8.04 -27.78 -21.16
CA ALA A 216 -8.49 -29.11 -21.53
C ALA A 216 -8.39 -29.97 -20.25
N ILE A 217 -9.53 -30.12 -19.56
CA ILE A 217 -9.71 -31.19 -18.59
C ILE A 217 -10.62 -32.22 -19.27
N PRO A 218 -10.14 -33.41 -19.64
CA PRO A 218 -11.02 -34.51 -19.96
C PRO A 218 -11.44 -35.26 -18.69
N SER A 219 -12.72 -35.65 -18.68
CA SER A 219 -13.31 -36.84 -18.03
C SER A 219 -13.29 -36.95 -16.50
N ALA A 220 -14.50 -36.91 -15.90
CA ALA A 220 -15.09 -38.08 -15.26
C ALA A 220 -16.52 -37.77 -14.79
N SER A 221 -17.51 -38.25 -15.55
CA SER A 221 -18.85 -38.49 -15.04
C SER A 221 -18.78 -39.58 -13.98
N ILE A 222 -18.92 -39.23 -12.71
CA ILE A 222 -19.23 -40.22 -11.67
C ILE A 222 -20.75 -40.37 -11.65
N GLN A 223 -21.19 -41.53 -12.12
CA GLN A 223 -22.53 -42.05 -11.96
C GLN A 223 -22.88 -42.15 -10.47
N HIS A 224 -24.12 -41.80 -10.12
CA HIS A 224 -24.87 -42.54 -9.13
C HIS A 224 -26.30 -42.75 -9.66
N SER A 225 -26.63 -44.02 -9.82
CA SER A 225 -27.94 -44.58 -10.13
C SER A 225 -28.95 -44.32 -8.98
N PRO A 226 -30.23 -44.70 -9.13
CA PRO A 226 -30.63 -46.11 -9.11
C PRO A 226 -31.16 -46.64 -10.44
#